data_AF-A0A7S3LI88-F1
#
_entry.id   AF-A0A7S3LI88-F1
#
_cell.length_a   1.000
_cell.length_b   1.000
_cell.length_c   1.000
_cell.angle_alpha   90.00
_cell.angle_beta   90.00
_cell.angle_gamma   90.00
#
_symmetry.space_group_name_H-M   'P 1'
#
loop_
_entity.id
_entity.type
_entity.pdbx_description
1 polymer ?
#
loop_
_entity_poly.entity_id
_entity_poly.type
_entity_poly.pdbx_seq_one_letter_code
_entity_poly.pdbx_strand_id
1 'polypeptide(L)'
;FGLILAVAGFSGTLWGGVLVDRLKRKSDKNIMDTHLDQHMDEYEIAEKETRIRRESLVKNLITELVAGELFALIMIFMTDPVIFFIGFLLTVTAFFMVTAGINLIIIWSVPVKNQPMAIAISVIIMHLFGDVPSPVLLGYISDTHSPLFTLTTAVVSMTGAIFFWGFILLLPPKKENRRRMNGDDSGFIYEELANSN
;
A
#
# COMPACT_ATOMS: atom_id res chain seq x y z
N PHE A 1 -4.10 -22.83 11.73
CA PHE A 1 -4.42 -21.40 11.50
C PHE A 1 -3.22 -20.48 11.73
N GLY A 2 -2.72 -20.33 12.96
CA GLY A 2 -1.60 -19.39 13.26
C GLY A 2 -0.32 -19.62 12.44
N LEU A 3 0.05 -20.88 12.17
CA LEU A 3 1.20 -21.19 11.31
C LEU A 3 1.04 -20.66 9.87
N ILE A 4 -0.15 -20.75 9.29
CA ILE A 4 -0.43 -20.25 7.94
C ILE A 4 -0.23 -18.74 7.91
N LEU A 5 -0.77 -18.02 8.89
CA LEU A 5 -0.62 -16.56 8.99
C LEU A 5 0.85 -16.16 9.15
N ALA A 6 1.61 -16.87 9.98
CA ALA A 6 3.03 -16.58 10.18
C ALA A 6 3.85 -16.78 8.89
N VAL A 7 3.63 -17.91 8.20
CA VAL A 7 4.30 -18.21 6.93
C VAL A 7 3.89 -17.23 5.82
N ALA A 8 2.59 -16.96 5.68
CA ALA A 8 2.06 -15.99 4.73
C ALA A 8 2.58 -14.57 5.00
N GLY A 9 2.60 -14.14 6.26
CA GLY A 9 3.08 -12.83 6.67
C GLY A 9 4.56 -12.64 6.36
N PHE A 10 5.39 -13.62 6.73
CA PHE A 10 6.81 -13.59 6.44
C PHE A 10 7.09 -13.59 4.93
N SER A 11 6.52 -14.57 4.21
CA SER A 11 6.76 -14.72 2.77
C SER A 11 6.18 -13.55 1.97
N GLY A 12 4.94 -13.15 2.25
CA GLY A 12 4.27 -12.03 1.58
C GLY A 12 5.06 -10.73 1.73
N THR A 13 5.50 -10.40 2.94
CA THR A 13 6.28 -9.17 3.17
C THR A 13 7.60 -9.18 2.38
N LEU A 14 8.30 -10.32 2.33
CA LEU A 14 9.54 -10.45 1.55
C LEU A 14 9.28 -10.30 0.04
N TRP A 15 8.29 -11.02 -0.49
CA TRP A 15 7.96 -10.97 -1.92
C TRP A 15 7.45 -9.60 -2.34
N GLY A 16 6.62 -8.95 -1.51
CA GLY A 16 6.16 -7.58 -1.72
C GLY A 16 7.32 -6.58 -1.76
N GLY A 17 8.27 -6.69 -0.83
CA GLY A 17 9.48 -5.86 -0.83
C GLY A 17 10.31 -6.02 -2.11
N VAL A 18 10.55 -7.26 -2.54
CA VAL A 18 11.28 -7.55 -3.79
C VAL A 18 10.55 -6.98 -5.01
N LEU A 19 9.22 -7.05 -5.04
CA LEU A 19 8.43 -6.53 -6.17
C LEU A 19 8.48 -5.01 -6.23
N VAL A 20 8.31 -4.34 -5.09
CA VAL A 20 8.43 -2.88 -4.96
C VAL A 20 9.83 -2.41 -5.36
N ASP A 21 10.88 -3.10 -4.93
CA ASP A 21 12.26 -2.76 -5.28
C ASP A 21 12.53 -2.88 -6.78
N ARG A 22 12.00 -3.92 -7.43
CA ARG A 22 12.11 -4.09 -8.88
C ARG A 22 11.41 -2.96 -9.64
N LEU A 23 10.24 -2.54 -9.17
CA LEU A 23 9.50 -1.43 -9.76
C LEU A 23 10.20 -0.10 -9.56
N LYS A 24 10.76 0.13 -8.37
CA LYS A 24 11.58 1.32 -8.09
C LYS A 24 12.75 1.41 -9.06
N ARG A 25 13.52 0.33 -9.24
CA ARG A 25 14.64 0.29 -10.20
C ARG A 25 14.20 0.57 -11.64
N LYS A 26 13.04 0.02 -12.05
CA LYS A 26 12.47 0.26 -13.38
C LYS A 26 12.05 1.72 -13.55
N SER A 27 11.42 2.31 -12.53
CA SER A 27 11.05 3.73 -12.49
C SER A 27 12.27 4.63 -12.57
N ASP A 28 13.32 4.34 -11.78
CA ASP A 28 14.55 5.12 -11.74
C ASP A 28 15.29 5.08 -13.09
N LYS A 29 15.27 3.95 -13.79
CA LYS A 29 15.82 3.84 -15.15
C LYS A 29 15.04 4.72 -16.15
N ASN A 30 13.71 4.63 -16.15
CA ASN A 30 12.87 5.47 -17.02
C ASN A 30 13.07 6.97 -16.76
N ILE A 31 13.27 7.34 -15.50
CA ILE A 31 13.60 8.70 -15.09
C ILE A 31 14.95 9.11 -15.70
N MET A 32 16.01 8.31 -15.52
CA MET A 32 17.34 8.58 -16.07
C MET A 32 17.32 8.75 -17.59
N ASP A 33 16.61 7.88 -18.30
CA ASP A 33 16.46 7.97 -19.76
C ASP A 33 15.74 9.26 -20.18
N THR A 34 14.80 9.75 -19.36
CA THR A 34 14.08 11.02 -19.59
C THR A 34 14.99 12.24 -19.38
N HIS A 35 15.85 12.21 -18.35
CA HIS A 35 16.80 13.30 -18.05
C HIS A 35 17.82 13.53 -19.17
N LEU A 36 18.23 12.47 -19.86
CA LEU A 36 19.17 12.55 -20.98
C LEU A 36 18.57 13.25 -22.21
N ASP A 37 17.24 13.35 -22.30
CA ASP A 37 16.53 13.74 -23.52
C ASP A 37 15.89 15.14 -23.43
N GLN A 38 15.83 15.76 -22.23
CA GLN A 38 15.11 17.01 -22.04
C GLN A 38 15.89 18.07 -21.25
N HIS A 39 15.99 19.29 -21.81
CA HIS A 39 16.35 20.51 -21.07
C HIS A 39 15.15 20.98 -20.21
N MET A 40 14.88 20.29 -19.11
CA MET A 40 13.81 20.62 -18.16
C MET A 40 14.40 21.32 -16.94
N ASP A 41 13.64 22.25 -16.35
CA ASP A 41 14.02 22.86 -15.07
C ASP A 41 14.03 21.80 -13.95
N GLU A 42 14.94 21.93 -12.98
CA GLU A 42 15.14 20.99 -11.86
C GLU A 42 13.84 20.72 -11.07
N TYR A 43 12.97 21.72 -10.98
CA TYR A 43 11.65 21.59 -10.37
C TYR A 43 10.72 20.67 -11.16
N GLU A 44 10.63 20.84 -12.49
CA GLU A 44 9.73 20.02 -13.32
C GLU A 44 10.19 18.56 -13.36
N ILE A 45 11.50 18.35 -13.29
CA ILE A 45 12.13 17.06 -13.08
C ILE A 45 11.64 16.42 -11.78
N ALA A 46 11.77 17.10 -10.64
CA ALA A 46 11.39 16.55 -9.34
C ALA A 46 9.89 16.20 -9.26
N GLU A 47 9.03 17.05 -9.84
CA GLU A 47 7.59 16.80 -9.95
C GLU A 47 7.29 15.57 -10.84
N LYS A 48 8.01 15.41 -11.95
CA LYS A 48 7.84 14.26 -12.85
C LYS A 48 8.32 12.96 -12.21
N GLU A 49 9.45 12.97 -11.53
CA GLU A 49 9.99 11.79 -10.81
C GLU A 49 9.05 11.28 -9.73
N THR A 50 8.57 12.20 -8.88
CA THR A 50 7.63 11.87 -7.80
C THR A 50 6.33 11.29 -8.35
N ARG A 51 5.82 11.84 -9.47
CA ARG A 51 4.64 11.34 -10.16
C ARG A 51 4.83 9.92 -10.70
N ILE A 52 5.93 9.64 -11.40
CA ILE A 52 6.20 8.30 -11.98
C ILE A 52 6.32 7.25 -10.86
N ARG A 53 7.03 7.58 -9.78
CA ARG A 53 7.17 6.70 -8.61
C ARG A 53 5.83 6.39 -7.96
N ARG A 54 5.01 7.43 -7.71
CA ARG A 54 3.66 7.27 -7.13
C ARG A 54 2.77 6.38 -7.99
N GLU A 55 2.72 6.63 -9.30
CA GLU A 55 1.88 5.85 -10.21
C GLU A 55 2.31 4.38 -10.27
N SER A 56 3.62 4.11 -10.26
CA SER A 56 4.16 2.75 -10.26
C SER A 56 3.79 1.98 -8.99
N LEU A 57 3.89 2.63 -7.82
CA LEU A 57 3.51 2.02 -6.54
C LEU A 57 2.01 1.75 -6.45
N VAL A 58 1.17 2.71 -6.81
CA VAL A 58 -0.30 2.55 -6.75
C VAL A 58 -0.77 1.42 -7.66
N LYS A 59 -0.22 1.31 -8.88
CA LYS A 59 -0.55 0.20 -9.80
C LYS A 59 -0.17 -1.16 -9.22
N ASN A 60 0.98 -1.25 -8.54
CA ASN A 60 1.41 -2.47 -7.89
C ASN A 60 0.47 -2.89 -6.75
N LEU A 61 0.15 -1.94 -5.86
CA LEU A 61 -0.76 -2.19 -4.75
C LEU A 61 -2.12 -2.68 -5.23
N ILE A 62 -2.68 -2.05 -6.27
CA ILE A 62 -3.97 -2.49 -6.85
C ILE A 62 -3.84 -3.89 -7.44
N THR A 63 -2.73 -4.20 -8.12
CA THR A 63 -2.52 -5.52 -8.74
C THR A 63 -2.41 -6.63 -7.68
N GLU A 64 -1.68 -6.37 -6.59
CA GLU A 64 -1.55 -7.30 -5.46
C GLU A 64 -2.90 -7.50 -4.74
N LEU A 65 -3.65 -6.43 -4.51
CA LEU A 65 -4.98 -6.49 -3.90
C LEU A 65 -5.97 -7.28 -4.76
N VAL A 66 -6.02 -7.03 -6.07
CA VAL A 66 -6.88 -7.77 -7.00
C VAL A 66 -6.48 -9.25 -7.07
N ALA A 67 -5.17 -9.54 -7.09
CA ALA A 67 -4.70 -10.93 -7.08
C ALA A 67 -5.13 -11.68 -5.81
N GLY A 68 -4.97 -11.05 -4.63
CA GLY A 68 -5.43 -11.61 -3.36
C GLY A 68 -6.95 -11.85 -3.34
N GLU A 69 -7.71 -10.89 -3.82
CA GLU A 69 -9.18 -10.97 -3.92
C GLU A 69 -9.64 -12.11 -4.84
N LEU A 70 -8.98 -12.31 -5.98
CA LEU A 70 -9.29 -13.43 -6.88
C LEU A 70 -9.10 -14.78 -6.20
N PHE A 71 -8.02 -14.96 -5.43
CA PHE A 71 -7.82 -16.18 -4.64
C PHE A 71 -8.90 -16.34 -3.57
N ALA A 72 -9.29 -15.25 -2.91
CA ALA A 72 -10.36 -15.26 -1.91
C ALA A 72 -11.70 -15.71 -2.49
N LEU A 73 -12.06 -15.20 -3.67
CA LEU A 73 -13.29 -15.58 -4.38
C LEU A 73 -13.29 -17.05 -4.80
N ILE A 74 -12.17 -17.55 -5.32
CA ILE A 74 -12.03 -18.97 -5.69
C ILE A 74 -12.15 -19.87 -4.45
N MET A 75 -11.54 -19.46 -3.33
CA MET A 75 -11.53 -20.21 -2.07
C MET A 75 -12.94 -20.48 -1.51
N ILE A 76 -13.90 -19.57 -1.71
CA ILE A 76 -15.29 -19.74 -1.23
C ILE A 76 -15.94 -21.04 -1.74
N PHE A 77 -15.58 -21.48 -2.95
CA PHE A 77 -16.18 -22.65 -3.58
C PHE A 77 -15.45 -23.96 -3.24
N MET A 78 -14.41 -23.91 -2.42
CA MET A 78 -13.61 -25.08 -2.07
C MET A 78 -14.24 -25.86 -0.92
N THR A 79 -14.67 -27.08 -1.20
CA THR A 79 -15.24 -28.00 -0.20
C THR A 79 -14.18 -28.88 0.46
N ASP A 80 -13.07 -29.13 -0.22
CA ASP A 80 -11.95 -29.89 0.33
C ASP A 80 -11.14 -29.01 1.31
N PRO A 81 -10.96 -29.44 2.57
CA PRO A 81 -10.25 -28.65 3.58
C PRO A 81 -8.80 -28.34 3.22
N VAL A 82 -8.10 -29.25 2.53
CA VAL A 82 -6.68 -29.05 2.17
C VAL A 82 -6.58 -27.98 1.08
N ILE A 83 -7.41 -28.09 0.04
CA ILE A 83 -7.46 -27.09 -1.03
C ILE A 83 -7.89 -25.72 -0.48
N PHE A 84 -8.85 -25.70 0.45
CA PHE A 84 -9.26 -24.48 1.14
C PHE A 84 -8.09 -23.82 1.87
N PHE A 85 -7.32 -24.55 2.69
CA PHE A 85 -6.19 -23.97 3.42
C PHE A 85 -5.04 -23.54 2.52
N ILE A 86 -4.83 -24.21 1.38
CA ILE A 86 -3.87 -23.75 0.36
C ILE A 86 -4.34 -22.44 -0.27
N GLY A 87 -5.61 -22.36 -0.66
CA GLY A 87 -6.21 -21.12 -1.18
C GLY A 87 -6.16 -19.97 -0.17
N PHE A 88 -6.42 -20.27 1.10
CA PHE A 88 -6.30 -19.33 2.20
C PHE A 88 -4.86 -18.83 2.38
N LEU A 89 -3.87 -19.72 2.34
CA LEU A 89 -2.45 -19.34 2.38
C LEU A 89 -2.10 -18.38 1.24
N LEU A 90 -2.52 -18.68 0.01
CA LEU A 90 -2.25 -17.84 -1.16
C LEU A 90 -2.92 -16.46 -1.05
N THR A 91 -4.18 -16.44 -0.64
CA THR A 91 -4.97 -15.22 -0.41
C THR A 91 -4.27 -14.30 0.60
N VAL A 92 -3.93 -14.85 1.77
CA VAL A 92 -3.32 -14.07 2.85
C VAL A 92 -1.89 -13.65 2.49
N THR A 93 -1.14 -14.49 1.78
CA THR A 93 0.21 -14.13 1.29
C THR A 93 0.14 -12.93 0.35
N ALA A 94 -0.79 -12.93 -0.61
CA ALA A 94 -0.99 -11.82 -1.53
C ALA A 94 -1.35 -10.52 -0.81
N PHE A 95 -2.23 -10.58 0.21
CA PHE A 95 -2.55 -9.39 1.02
C PHE A 95 -1.35 -8.89 1.83
N PHE A 96 -0.51 -9.78 2.38
CA PHE A 96 0.70 -9.35 3.09
C PHE A 96 1.75 -8.71 2.18
N MET A 97 1.78 -9.01 0.87
CA MET A 97 2.68 -8.33 -0.08
C MET A 97 2.45 -6.82 -0.14
N VAL A 98 1.19 -6.38 -0.01
CA VAL A 98 0.76 -4.97 -0.06
C VAL A 98 1.40 -4.14 1.05
N THR A 99 1.72 -4.75 2.19
CA THR A 99 2.30 -4.10 3.38
C THR A 99 3.58 -3.33 3.05
N ALA A 100 4.44 -3.87 2.19
CA ALA A 100 5.71 -3.24 1.83
C ALA A 100 5.49 -1.91 1.10
N GLY A 101 4.57 -1.88 0.13
CA GLY A 101 4.26 -0.66 -0.61
C GLY A 101 3.53 0.38 0.22
N ILE A 102 2.61 -0.03 1.11
CA ILE A 102 1.93 0.88 2.04
C ILE A 102 2.93 1.57 2.97
N ASN A 103 3.83 0.81 3.60
CA ASN A 103 4.85 1.36 4.49
C ASN A 103 5.78 2.34 3.77
N LEU A 104 6.14 2.03 2.53
CA LEU A 104 6.95 2.93 1.71
C LEU A 104 6.25 4.27 1.44
N ILE A 105 4.95 4.24 1.12
CA ILE A 105 4.16 5.46 0.90
C ILE A 105 4.09 6.29 2.18
N ILE A 106 3.88 5.66 3.33
CA ILE A 106 3.82 6.36 4.63
C ILE A 106 5.15 7.08 4.91
N ILE A 107 6.26 6.38 4.72
CA ILE A 107 7.63 6.92 4.93
C ILE A 107 7.92 8.08 3.97
N TRP A 108 7.43 8.02 2.72
CA TRP A 108 7.58 9.10 1.75
C TRP A 108 6.62 10.27 1.95
N SER A 109 5.58 10.10 2.76
CA SER A 109 4.59 11.13 3.03
C SER A 109 5.02 12.10 4.14
N VAL A 110 6.14 11.83 4.83
CA VAL A 110 6.63 12.62 5.96
C VAL A 110 8.15 12.87 5.88
N PRO A 111 8.66 13.94 6.51
CA PRO A 111 10.11 14.14 6.64
C PRO A 111 10.80 12.98 7.36
N VAL A 112 12.08 12.73 7.05
CA VAL A 112 12.87 11.60 7.58
C VAL A 112 12.81 11.51 9.11
N LYS A 113 12.91 12.64 9.80
CA LYS A 113 12.83 12.74 11.27
C LYS A 113 11.52 12.22 11.87
N ASN A 114 10.44 12.18 11.09
CA ASN A 114 9.10 11.78 11.54
C ASN A 114 8.68 10.39 11.04
N GLN A 115 9.48 9.71 10.20
CA GLN A 115 9.13 8.42 9.60
C GLN A 115 8.80 7.33 10.64
N PRO A 116 9.59 7.15 11.73
CA PRO A 116 9.25 6.16 12.75
C PRO A 116 7.91 6.44 13.43
N MET A 117 7.61 7.71 13.68
CA MET A 117 6.35 8.14 14.28
C MET A 117 5.16 7.89 13.33
N ALA A 118 5.32 8.18 12.04
CA ALA A 118 4.28 7.94 11.05
C ALA A 118 3.93 6.45 10.92
N ILE A 119 4.94 5.56 10.93
CA ILE A 119 4.74 4.11 10.95
C ILE A 119 4.09 3.65 12.26
N ALA A 120 4.50 4.19 13.42
CA ALA A 120 3.89 3.84 14.69
C ALA A 120 2.39 4.22 14.73
N ILE A 121 2.06 5.44 14.29
CA ILE A 121 0.68 5.92 14.23
C ILE A 121 -0.15 5.08 13.25
N SER A 122 0.39 4.71 12.08
CA SER A 122 -0.34 3.86 11.13
C SER A 122 -0.69 2.51 11.74
N VAL A 123 0.23 1.87 12.46
CA VAL A 123 -0.01 0.59 13.16
C VAL A 123 -1.07 0.75 14.24
N ILE A 124 -1.02 1.82 15.03
CA ILE A 124 -2.04 2.12 16.06
C ILE A 124 -3.42 2.27 15.41
N ILE A 125 -3.53 3.03 14.31
CA ILE A 125 -4.80 3.22 13.59
C ILE A 125 -5.32 1.89 13.04
N MET A 126 -4.44 1.05 12.46
CA MET A 126 -4.82 -0.27 11.98
C MET A 126 -5.34 -1.17 13.11
N HIS A 127 -4.71 -1.15 14.28
CA HIS A 127 -5.19 -1.94 15.42
C HIS A 127 -6.52 -1.40 15.97
N LEU A 128 -6.65 -0.08 16.07
CA LEU A 128 -7.84 0.55 16.65
C LEU A 128 -9.10 0.34 15.80
N PHE A 129 -8.96 0.35 14.47
CA PHE A 129 -10.10 0.33 13.55
C PHE A 129 -10.19 -0.92 12.65
N GLY A 130 -9.14 -1.73 12.59
CA GLY A 130 -9.06 -2.89 11.71
C GLY A 130 -8.78 -4.18 12.48
N ASP A 131 -7.53 -4.41 12.85
CA ASP A 131 -7.02 -5.74 13.25
C ASP A 131 -7.64 -6.27 14.55
N VAL A 132 -8.08 -5.39 15.46
CA VAL A 132 -8.76 -5.78 16.72
C VAL A 132 -10.28 -5.81 16.58
N PRO A 133 -10.98 -4.79 16.03
CA PRO A 133 -12.44 -4.82 15.94
C PRO A 133 -12.96 -5.77 14.84
N SER A 134 -12.22 -5.95 13.73
CA SER A 134 -12.72 -6.77 12.62
C SER A 134 -12.86 -8.25 12.94
N PRO A 135 -11.94 -8.92 13.66
CA PRO A 135 -12.14 -10.32 14.04
C PRO A 135 -13.26 -10.49 15.08
N VAL A 136 -13.48 -9.51 15.94
CA VAL A 136 -14.61 -9.53 16.89
C VAL A 136 -15.94 -9.46 16.14
N LEU A 137 -16.05 -8.58 15.15
CA LEU A 137 -17.25 -8.48 14.31
C LEU A 137 -17.47 -9.73 13.46
N LEU A 138 -16.42 -10.26 12.84
CA LEU A 138 -16.50 -11.51 12.08
C LEU A 138 -16.83 -12.71 12.96
N GLY A 139 -16.31 -12.77 14.19
CA GLY A 139 -16.66 -13.78 15.17
C GLY A 139 -18.13 -13.73 15.54
N TYR A 140 -18.66 -12.54 15.81
CA TYR A 140 -20.09 -12.34 16.07
C TYR A 140 -20.97 -12.82 14.90
N ILE A 141 -20.59 -12.52 13.66
CA ILE A 141 -21.30 -13.01 12.45
C ILE A 141 -21.20 -14.54 12.35
N SER A 142 -20.03 -15.11 12.65
CA SER A 142 -19.81 -16.55 12.64
C SER A 142 -20.66 -17.30 13.67
N ASP A 143 -20.97 -16.67 14.80
CA ASP A 143 -21.79 -17.27 15.86
C ASP A 143 -23.28 -17.28 15.50
N THR A 144 -23.75 -16.33 14.67
CA THR A 144 -25.17 -16.19 14.30
C THR A 144 -25.52 -16.71 12.91
N HIS A 145 -24.54 -16.92 12.03
CA HIS A 145 -24.75 -17.31 10.64
C HIS A 145 -23.93 -18.53 10.21
N SER A 146 -24.18 -19.04 9.00
CA SER A 146 -23.42 -20.17 8.47
C SER A 146 -21.97 -19.78 8.16
N PRO A 147 -21.02 -20.75 8.16
CA PRO A 147 -19.63 -20.49 7.81
C PRO A 147 -19.47 -19.89 6.40
N LEU A 148 -20.28 -20.36 5.45
CA LEU A 148 -20.29 -19.82 4.08
C LEU A 148 -20.72 -18.35 4.07
N PHE A 149 -21.79 -18.01 4.78
CA PHE A 149 -22.26 -16.62 4.88
C PHE A 149 -21.20 -15.71 5.49
N THR A 150 -20.54 -16.16 6.54
CA THR A 150 -19.46 -15.42 7.22
C THR A 150 -18.28 -15.18 6.27
N LEU A 151 -17.84 -16.22 5.56
CA LEU A 151 -16.75 -16.12 4.59
C LEU A 151 -17.10 -15.20 3.42
N THR A 152 -18.30 -15.34 2.84
CA THR A 152 -18.76 -14.46 1.76
C THR A 152 -18.85 -13.00 2.23
N THR A 153 -19.31 -12.77 3.47
CA THR A 153 -19.36 -11.40 4.04
C THR A 153 -17.96 -10.81 4.17
N ALA A 154 -16.98 -11.60 4.64
CA ALA A 154 -15.59 -11.17 4.72
C ALA A 154 -15.04 -10.79 3.33
N VAL A 155 -15.19 -11.66 2.33
CA VAL A 155 -14.69 -11.41 0.98
C VAL A 155 -15.38 -10.20 0.32
N VAL A 156 -16.70 -10.11 0.38
CA VAL A 156 -17.46 -8.98 -0.18
C VAL A 156 -17.06 -7.65 0.48
N SER A 157 -16.76 -7.66 1.79
CA SER A 157 -16.28 -6.45 2.46
C SER A 157 -14.92 -5.98 1.92
N MET A 158 -14.02 -6.91 1.57
CA MET A 158 -12.73 -6.60 0.95
C MET A 158 -12.91 -6.09 -0.48
N THR A 159 -13.79 -6.72 -1.26
CA THR A 159 -14.19 -6.20 -2.58
C THR A 159 -14.64 -4.75 -2.48
N GLY A 160 -15.55 -4.45 -1.54
CA GLY A 160 -16.06 -3.09 -1.30
C GLY A 160 -14.96 -2.08 -0.96
N ALA A 161 -13.98 -2.48 -0.14
CA ALA A 161 -12.84 -1.65 0.20
C ALA A 161 -11.96 -1.33 -1.02
N ILE A 162 -11.68 -2.32 -1.87
CA ILE A 162 -10.90 -2.13 -3.11
C ILE A 162 -11.59 -1.12 -4.03
N PHE A 163 -12.90 -1.25 -4.22
CA PHE A 163 -13.67 -0.30 -5.04
C PHE A 163 -13.72 1.10 -4.44
N PHE A 164 -13.92 1.21 -3.12
CA PHE A 164 -13.96 2.50 -2.43
C PHE A 164 -12.63 3.26 -2.56
N TRP A 165 -11.51 2.61 -2.28
CA TRP A 165 -10.19 3.21 -2.40
C TRP A 165 -9.77 3.41 -3.86
N GLY A 166 -10.12 2.49 -4.75
CA GLY A 166 -9.91 2.64 -6.19
C GLY A 166 -10.64 3.87 -6.76
N PHE A 167 -11.87 4.13 -6.30
CA PHE A 167 -12.63 5.31 -6.69
C PHE A 167 -11.99 6.61 -6.19
N ILE A 168 -11.51 6.64 -4.94
CA ILE A 168 -10.79 7.81 -4.40
C ILE A 168 -9.56 8.13 -5.25
N LEU A 169 -8.83 7.12 -5.72
CA LEU A 169 -7.66 7.30 -6.57
C LEU A 169 -7.98 7.84 -7.97
N LEU A 170 -9.23 7.72 -8.45
CA LEU A 170 -9.68 8.32 -9.70
C LEU A 170 -10.02 9.81 -9.55
N LEU A 171 -10.19 10.31 -8.32
CA LEU A 171 -10.45 11.72 -8.10
C LEU A 171 -9.20 12.55 -8.49
N PRO A 172 -9.38 13.64 -9.25
CA PRO A 172 -8.25 14.45 -9.69
C PRO A 172 -7.51 15.01 -8.47
N PRO A 173 -6.16 14.97 -8.45
CA PRO A 173 -5.40 15.54 -7.35
C PRO A 173 -5.76 17.01 -7.22
N LYS A 174 -6.01 17.44 -5.98
CA LYS A 174 -6.25 18.85 -5.69
C LYS A 174 -5.04 19.64 -6.18
N LYS A 175 -5.23 20.57 -7.12
CA LYS A 175 -4.17 21.48 -7.57
C LYS A 175 -3.65 22.23 -6.35
N GLU A 176 -2.45 21.86 -5.91
CA GLU A 176 -1.76 22.59 -4.86
C GLU A 176 -1.38 23.95 -5.45
N ASN A 177 -1.83 25.03 -4.81
CA ASN A 177 -1.58 26.38 -5.30
C ASN A 177 -0.06 26.61 -5.31
N ARG A 178 0.52 26.68 -6.51
CA ARG A 178 1.93 27.02 -6.85
C ARG A 178 2.53 28.24 -6.12
N ARG A 179 1.78 28.95 -5.28
CA ARG A 179 2.20 30.16 -4.56
C ARG A 179 3.03 29.90 -3.31
N ARG A 180 3.07 28.69 -2.74
CA ARG A 180 3.86 28.43 -1.53
C ARG A 180 5.37 28.25 -1.76
N MET A 181 5.81 27.82 -2.95
CA MET A 181 7.23 27.55 -3.20
C MET A 181 8.01 28.73 -3.82
N ASN A 182 7.35 29.83 -4.19
CA ASN A 182 8.01 30.97 -4.85
C ASN A 182 8.34 32.15 -3.91
N GLY A 183 8.22 32.03 -2.58
CA GLY A 183 8.45 33.23 -1.76
C GLY A 183 8.61 33.15 -0.25
N ASP A 184 8.79 31.99 0.40
CA ASP A 184 9.01 31.99 1.86
C ASP A 184 9.95 30.86 2.36
N ASP A 185 9.83 29.63 1.82
CA ASP A 185 10.57 28.48 2.37
C ASP A 185 11.99 28.27 1.82
N SER A 186 12.40 29.01 0.77
CA SER A 186 13.78 28.96 0.28
C SER A 186 14.76 29.45 1.36
N GLY A 187 14.36 30.44 2.16
CA GLY A 187 15.17 30.90 3.30
C GLY A 187 15.47 29.78 4.30
N PHE A 188 14.49 28.93 4.59
CA PHE A 188 14.62 27.88 5.61
C PHE A 188 15.58 26.75 5.19
N ILE A 189 15.51 26.32 3.91
CA ILE A 189 16.41 25.26 3.40
C ILE A 189 17.85 25.77 3.26
N TYR A 190 18.06 27.02 2.86
CA TYR A 190 19.41 27.59 2.76
C TYR A 190 20.03 27.90 4.13
N GLU A 191 19.23 28.29 5.13
CA GLU A 191 19.71 28.59 6.49
C GLU A 191 20.10 27.32 7.28
N GLU A 192 19.40 26.20 7.06
CA GLU A 192 19.75 24.90 7.67
C GLU A 192 21.03 24.30 7.05
N LEU A 193 21.29 24.54 5.76
CA LEU A 193 22.56 24.14 5.10
C LEU A 193 23.73 25.08 5.42
N ALA A 194 23.47 26.37 5.70
CA ALA A 194 24.50 27.32 6.08
C ALA A 194 24.97 27.14 7.54
N ASN A 195 24.09 26.68 8.43
CA ASN A 195 24.39 26.43 9.84
C ASN A 195 24.91 25.00 10.12
N SER A 196 25.09 24.16 9.10
CA SER A 196 25.65 22.81 9.24
C SER A 196 27.15 22.70 8.91
N ASN A 197 27.86 23.83 8.80
CA ASN A 197 29.33 23.92 8.69
C ASN A 197 29.92 24.59 9.93
#